data_AF-A0A923HD49-F1
#
_entry.id   AF-A0A923HD49-F1
#
_cell.length_a   1.000
_cell.length_b   1.000
_cell.length_c   1.000
_cell.angle_alpha   90.00
_cell.angle_beta   90.00
_cell.angle_gamma   90.00
#
_symmetry.space_group_name_H-M   'P 1'
#
loop_
_entity.id
_entity.type
_entity.pdbx_description
1 polymer ?
#
loop_
_entity_poly.entity_id
_entity_poly.type
_entity_poly.pdbx_seq_one_letter_code
_entity_poly.pdbx_strand_id
1 'polypeptide(L)'
;MQTNVRQMKATAGPDLTGKLLRSRNVQLEMPLLKRANDFYNQIPYVSDLEHWGVEDYWATPVELVASFGGDCEDYAIAKYMTLKDLGIPIERLRITYVRAIKIGETHMVLAYYPTPDSDPWILDNLIPEIKHGSERTDLIPVYSFNDDDLWLANGTARKGGASTVRLWRDVIEKMDRESKL
;
A
#
# COMPACT_ATOMS: atom_id res chain seq x y z
N MET A 1 -32.54 0.75 -1.65
CA MET A 1 -31.18 0.92 -1.09
C MET A 1 -30.45 2.19 -1.53
N GLN A 2 -30.86 2.87 -2.62
CA GLN A 2 -30.23 4.13 -3.07
C GLN A 2 -30.80 5.42 -2.42
N THR A 3 -31.85 5.33 -1.60
CA THR A 3 -32.61 6.51 -1.14
C THR A 3 -32.04 7.16 0.13
N ASN A 4 -31.32 6.41 0.98
CA ASN A 4 -30.89 6.90 2.30
C ASN A 4 -29.55 7.66 2.27
N VAL A 5 -28.73 7.51 1.22
CA VAL A 5 -27.44 8.22 1.07
C VAL A 5 -27.65 9.67 0.58
N ARG A 6 -28.73 9.93 -0.17
CA ARG A 6 -29.06 11.29 -0.65
C ARG A 6 -29.56 12.20 0.47
N GLN A 7 -30.27 11.67 1.46
CA GLN A 7 -30.81 12.48 2.57
C GLN A 7 -29.72 12.96 3.55
N MET A 8 -28.64 12.21 3.74
CA MET A 8 -27.51 12.63 4.59
C MET A 8 -26.64 13.74 3.97
N LYS A 9 -26.65 13.88 2.64
CA LYS A 9 -25.90 14.95 1.94
C LYS A 9 -26.60 16.31 1.94
N ALA A 10 -27.89 16.38 2.29
CA ALA A 10 -28.69 17.59 2.15
C ALA A 10 -28.65 18.54 3.37
N THR A 11 -28.16 18.08 4.53
CA THR A 11 -28.17 18.85 5.79
C THR A 11 -26.81 19.39 6.22
N ALA A 12 -25.72 18.99 5.56
CA ALA A 12 -24.39 19.53 5.81
C ALA A 12 -23.95 20.34 4.58
N GLY A 13 -23.86 21.66 4.74
CA GLY A 13 -23.32 22.52 3.69
C GLY A 13 -21.89 22.08 3.28
N PRO A 14 -21.45 22.43 2.06
CA PRO A 14 -20.21 21.92 1.46
C PRO A 14 -18.93 22.13 2.30
N ASP A 15 -18.94 23.03 3.28
CA ASP A 15 -17.82 23.30 4.19
C ASP A 15 -17.69 22.29 5.35
N LEU A 16 -18.76 21.61 5.74
CA LEU A 16 -18.75 20.63 6.85
C LEU A 16 -18.22 19.26 6.40
N THR A 17 -18.56 18.81 5.18
CA THR A 17 -18.08 17.53 4.64
C THR A 17 -16.56 17.56 4.37
N GLY A 18 -16.04 18.71 3.92
CA GLY A 18 -14.60 18.90 3.69
C GLY A 18 -13.76 19.03 4.97
N LYS A 19 -14.33 19.58 6.06
CA LYS A 19 -13.66 19.65 7.37
C LYS A 19 -13.71 18.33 8.15
N LEU A 20 -14.78 17.55 8.03
CA LEU A 20 -14.89 16.24 8.70
C LEU A 20 -13.97 15.18 8.09
N LEU A 21 -13.74 15.22 6.77
CA LEU A 21 -12.75 14.36 6.09
C LEU A 21 -11.29 14.71 6.44
N ARG A 22 -11.05 15.88 7.04
CA ARG A 22 -9.72 16.31 7.50
C ARG A 22 -9.43 15.93 8.95
N SER A 23 -10.43 15.58 9.76
CA SER A 23 -10.19 14.92 11.05
C SER A 23 -9.89 13.44 10.83
N ARG A 24 -8.72 13.18 10.22
CA ARG A 24 -8.22 11.84 9.89
C ARG A 24 -7.82 11.09 11.16
N ASN A 25 -8.81 10.54 11.86
CA ASN A 25 -8.60 9.82 13.11
C ASN A 25 -7.96 8.46 12.82
N VAL A 26 -6.68 8.30 13.16
CA VAL A 26 -5.89 7.07 13.00
C VAL A 26 -6.60 5.85 13.62
N GLN A 27 -7.37 6.06 14.70
CA GLN A 27 -8.15 4.98 15.33
C GLN A 27 -9.23 4.39 14.42
N LEU A 28 -9.75 5.18 13.46
CA LEU A 28 -10.71 4.70 12.46
C LEU A 28 -10.04 3.99 11.28
N GLU A 29 -8.76 4.26 11.03
CA GLU A 29 -8.01 3.70 9.90
C GLU A 29 -7.40 2.34 10.25
N MET A 30 -6.99 2.11 11.51
CA MET A 30 -6.37 0.84 11.93
C MET A 30 -7.20 -0.42 11.57
N PRO A 31 -8.55 -0.45 11.75
CA PRO A 31 -9.34 -1.60 11.30
C PRO A 31 -9.26 -1.85 9.78
N LEU A 32 -9.13 -0.80 8.97
CA LEU A 32 -8.96 -0.93 7.51
C LEU A 32 -7.59 -1.50 7.18
N LEU A 33 -6.51 -0.98 7.81
CA LEU A 33 -5.16 -1.50 7.67
C LEU A 33 -5.11 -2.99 7.98
N LYS A 34 -5.71 -3.38 9.11
CA LYS A 34 -5.72 -4.76 9.57
C LYS A 34 -6.49 -5.67 8.62
N ARG A 35 -7.66 -5.22 8.14
CA ARG A 35 -8.48 -6.00 7.20
C ARG A 35 -7.80 -6.19 5.85
N ALA A 36 -7.15 -5.15 5.30
CA ALA A 36 -6.39 -5.26 4.07
C ALA A 36 -5.19 -6.20 4.24
N ASN A 37 -4.44 -6.04 5.34
CA ASN A 37 -3.29 -6.89 5.64
C ASN A 37 -3.67 -8.37 5.80
N ASP A 38 -4.68 -8.63 6.64
CA ASP A 38 -5.16 -9.99 6.94
C ASP A 38 -5.80 -10.66 5.71
N PHE A 39 -6.42 -9.89 4.80
CA PHE A 39 -6.99 -10.42 3.56
C PHE A 39 -5.90 -10.91 2.60
N TYR A 40 -4.95 -10.04 2.23
CA TYR A 40 -3.93 -10.42 1.25
C TYR A 40 -2.96 -11.46 1.80
N ASN A 41 -2.65 -11.44 3.10
CA ASN A 41 -1.77 -12.45 3.72
C ASN A 41 -2.37 -13.87 3.76
N GLN A 42 -3.60 -14.09 3.27
CA GLN A 42 -4.15 -15.43 3.05
C GLN A 42 -3.74 -16.05 1.71
N ILE A 43 -3.28 -15.22 0.77
CA ILE A 43 -2.80 -15.68 -0.53
C ILE A 43 -1.43 -16.34 -0.32
N PRO A 44 -1.17 -17.53 -0.88
CA PRO A 44 0.14 -18.19 -0.78
C PRO A 44 1.27 -17.36 -1.40
N TYR A 45 2.43 -17.37 -0.76
CA TYR A 45 3.64 -16.81 -1.34
C TYR A 45 4.11 -17.72 -2.48
N VAL A 46 4.31 -17.15 -3.67
CA VAL A 46 4.87 -17.84 -4.84
C VAL A 46 5.79 -16.85 -5.55
N SER A 47 7.06 -17.20 -5.72
CA SER A 47 8.02 -16.32 -6.41
C SER A 47 7.63 -16.10 -7.86
N ASP A 48 7.99 -14.94 -8.42
CA ASP A 48 7.72 -14.64 -9.84
C ASP A 48 8.29 -15.64 -10.82
N LEU A 49 9.45 -16.22 -10.51
CA LEU A 49 10.06 -17.24 -11.38
C LEU A 49 9.20 -18.51 -11.46
N GLU A 50 8.59 -18.90 -10.35
CA GLU A 50 7.67 -20.05 -10.30
C GLU A 50 6.30 -19.70 -10.89
N HIS A 51 5.80 -18.50 -10.59
CA HIS A 51 4.44 -18.09 -10.92
C HIS A 51 4.29 -17.60 -12.36
N TRP A 52 5.19 -16.72 -12.80
CA TRP A 52 5.15 -16.01 -14.09
C TRP A 52 6.27 -16.44 -15.04
N GLY A 53 7.29 -17.16 -14.56
CA GLY A 53 8.41 -17.61 -15.37
C GLY A 53 9.43 -16.51 -15.70
N VAL A 54 9.42 -15.41 -14.96
CA VAL A 54 10.32 -14.25 -15.12
C VAL A 54 10.94 -13.88 -13.78
N GLU A 55 12.02 -13.09 -13.79
CA GLU A 55 12.75 -12.77 -12.55
C GLU A 55 12.00 -11.80 -11.63
N ASP A 56 11.20 -10.89 -12.19
CA ASP A 56 10.53 -9.80 -11.46
C ASP A 56 9.30 -9.34 -12.26
N TYR A 57 8.10 -9.54 -11.70
CA TYR A 57 6.78 -9.25 -12.24
C TYR A 57 5.85 -8.71 -11.16
N TRP A 58 5.67 -7.40 -11.14
CA TRP A 58 4.73 -6.79 -10.19
C TRP A 58 3.29 -7.00 -10.64
N ALA A 59 2.53 -7.85 -9.96
CA ALA A 59 1.13 -8.13 -10.22
C ALA A 59 0.20 -6.98 -9.80
N THR A 60 -0.89 -6.79 -10.53
CA THR A 60 -2.00 -5.93 -10.08
C THR A 60 -2.76 -6.61 -8.93
N PRO A 61 -3.56 -5.85 -8.15
CA PRO A 61 -4.42 -6.45 -7.13
C PRO A 61 -5.40 -7.50 -7.72
N VAL A 62 -5.82 -7.33 -8.98
CA VAL A 62 -6.68 -8.29 -9.69
C VAL A 62 -5.90 -9.55 -10.04
N GLU A 63 -4.70 -9.42 -10.61
CA GLU A 63 -3.83 -10.55 -10.94
C GLU A 63 -3.51 -11.39 -9.71
N LEU A 64 -3.04 -10.76 -8.61
CA LEU A 64 -2.71 -11.43 -7.35
C LEU A 64 -3.87 -12.29 -6.81
N VAL A 65 -5.09 -11.73 -6.81
CA VAL A 65 -6.28 -12.44 -6.32
C VAL A 65 -6.74 -13.52 -7.30
N ALA A 66 -6.70 -13.25 -8.61
CA ALA A 66 -7.21 -14.15 -9.63
C ALA A 66 -6.33 -15.39 -9.83
N SER A 67 -5.00 -15.25 -9.72
CA SER A 67 -4.06 -16.37 -9.84
C SER A 67 -3.80 -17.08 -8.51
N PHE A 68 -4.15 -16.45 -7.39
CA PHE A 68 -4.01 -16.99 -6.04
C PHE A 68 -2.54 -17.31 -5.67
N GLY A 69 -1.62 -16.42 -6.04
CA GLY A 69 -0.22 -16.47 -5.69
C GLY A 69 0.48 -15.14 -6.00
N GLY A 70 1.55 -14.84 -5.28
CA GLY A 70 2.38 -13.67 -5.53
C GLY A 70 3.52 -13.55 -4.53
N ASP A 71 4.41 -12.60 -4.72
CA ASP A 71 5.54 -12.34 -3.83
C ASP A 71 5.47 -10.92 -3.21
N CYS A 72 6.56 -10.46 -2.59
CA CYS A 72 6.49 -9.41 -1.57
C CYS A 72 5.91 -8.07 -2.05
N GLU A 73 6.26 -7.66 -3.26
CA GLU A 73 5.73 -6.47 -3.93
C GLU A 73 4.24 -6.57 -4.17
N ASP A 74 3.74 -7.74 -4.57
CA ASP A 74 2.34 -7.94 -4.92
C ASP A 74 1.45 -7.70 -3.70
N TYR A 75 1.85 -8.25 -2.54
CA TYR A 75 1.15 -7.96 -1.28
C TYR A 75 1.19 -6.47 -0.94
N ALA A 76 2.35 -5.81 -1.10
CA ALA A 76 2.49 -4.40 -0.76
C ALA A 76 1.64 -3.49 -1.68
N ILE A 77 1.65 -3.76 -2.98
CA ILE A 77 0.87 -3.08 -4.01
C ILE A 77 -0.62 -3.29 -3.79
N ALA A 78 -1.06 -4.53 -3.55
CA ALA A 78 -2.46 -4.83 -3.37
C ALA A 78 -3.05 -4.21 -2.10
N LYS A 79 -2.28 -4.22 -1.00
CA LYS A 79 -2.62 -3.48 0.23
C LYS A 79 -2.66 -1.97 -0.02
N TYR A 80 -1.69 -1.43 -0.75
CA TYR A 80 -1.61 0.00 -1.06
C TYR A 80 -2.85 0.47 -1.83
N MET A 81 -3.16 -0.21 -2.94
CA MET A 81 -4.30 0.14 -3.80
C MET A 81 -5.63 -0.01 -3.07
N THR A 82 -5.81 -1.09 -2.33
CA THR A 82 -7.04 -1.30 -1.55
C THR A 82 -7.25 -0.21 -0.51
N LEU A 83 -6.21 0.16 0.24
CA LEU A 83 -6.33 1.19 1.28
C LEU A 83 -6.56 2.58 0.67
N LYS A 84 -5.92 2.88 -0.46
CA LYS A 84 -6.17 4.09 -1.26
C LYS A 84 -7.64 4.16 -1.70
N ASP A 85 -8.19 3.07 -2.25
CA ASP A 85 -9.58 3.01 -2.72
C ASP A 85 -10.59 3.11 -1.56
N LEU A 86 -10.22 2.62 -0.37
CA LEU A 86 -10.97 2.80 0.87
C LEU A 86 -10.87 4.22 1.44
N GLY A 87 -10.16 5.12 0.77
CA GLY A 87 -10.05 6.54 1.11
C GLY A 87 -8.93 6.86 2.10
N ILE A 88 -8.01 5.92 2.37
CA ILE A 88 -6.78 6.28 3.08
C ILE A 88 -5.95 7.19 2.18
N PRO A 89 -5.56 8.37 2.67
CA PRO A 89 -4.78 9.32 1.88
C PRO A 89 -3.41 8.78 1.48
N ILE A 90 -3.03 9.00 0.22
CA ILE A 90 -1.76 8.51 -0.34
C ILE A 90 -0.52 9.06 0.37
N GLU A 91 -0.62 10.24 1.01
CA GLU A 91 0.50 10.81 1.77
C GLU A 91 0.87 9.97 3.01
N ARG A 92 -0.05 9.11 3.44
CA ARG A 92 0.14 8.18 4.57
C ARG A 92 0.63 6.81 4.14
N LEU A 93 0.63 6.49 2.84
CA LEU A 93 0.93 5.16 2.36
C LEU A 93 2.22 5.22 1.53
N ARG A 94 3.20 4.39 1.88
CA ARG A 94 4.44 4.26 1.10
C ARG A 94 4.80 2.79 0.93
N ILE A 95 4.85 2.34 -0.31
CA ILE A 95 5.46 1.06 -0.65
C ILE A 95 6.96 1.22 -0.40
N THR A 96 7.54 0.33 0.39
CA THR A 96 8.90 0.49 0.93
C THR A 96 9.74 -0.72 0.58
N TYR A 97 10.79 -0.47 -0.19
CA TYR A 97 11.84 -1.44 -0.46
C TYR A 97 12.81 -1.50 0.72
N VAL A 98 13.03 -2.69 1.23
CA VAL A 98 13.86 -2.94 2.41
C VAL A 98 14.84 -4.07 2.15
N ARG A 99 15.89 -4.15 2.97
CA ARG A 99 16.71 -5.34 3.12
C ARG A 99 16.25 -6.08 4.38
N ALA A 100 15.74 -7.29 4.21
CA ALA A 100 15.30 -8.16 5.29
C ALA A 100 16.49 -8.96 5.84
N ILE A 101 17.20 -8.40 6.83
CA ILE A 101 18.52 -8.90 7.25
C ILE A 101 18.49 -10.28 7.91
N LYS A 102 17.34 -10.72 8.43
CA LYS A 102 17.20 -12.05 9.03
C LYS A 102 17.18 -13.17 8.00
N ILE A 103 16.61 -12.91 6.82
CA ILE A 103 16.54 -13.88 5.72
C ILE A 103 17.61 -13.63 4.66
N GLY A 104 18.28 -12.46 4.69
CA GLY A 104 19.41 -12.15 3.82
C GLY A 104 19.00 -11.69 2.42
N GLU A 105 17.75 -11.28 2.24
CA GLU A 105 17.15 -10.96 0.93
C GLU A 105 16.60 -9.52 0.91
N THR A 106 16.31 -9.04 -0.30
CA THR A 106 15.55 -7.83 -0.53
C THR A 106 14.07 -8.15 -0.38
N HIS A 107 13.29 -7.20 0.13
CA HIS A 107 11.89 -7.40 0.45
C HIS A 107 11.10 -6.12 0.23
N MET A 108 9.78 -6.23 0.12
CA MET A 108 8.89 -5.09 -0.02
C MET A 108 7.74 -5.15 0.99
N VAL A 109 7.45 -4.02 1.61
CA VAL A 109 6.38 -3.86 2.60
C VAL A 109 5.58 -2.60 2.33
N LEU A 110 4.39 -2.50 2.90
CA LEU A 110 3.63 -1.25 2.93
C LEU A 110 3.83 -0.57 4.29
N ALA A 111 4.36 0.65 4.27
CA ALA A 111 4.47 1.50 5.45
C ALA A 111 3.32 2.51 5.50
N TYR A 112 2.59 2.51 6.62
CA TYR A 112 1.55 3.49 6.92
C TYR A 112 2.04 4.53 7.93
N TYR A 113 1.94 5.81 7.58
CA TYR A 113 2.37 6.95 8.37
C TYR A 113 1.14 7.71 8.92
N PRO A 114 0.78 7.56 10.21
CA PRO A 114 -0.25 8.38 10.86
C PRO A 114 -0.07 9.89 10.60
N THR A 115 1.18 10.33 10.64
CA THR A 115 1.66 11.67 10.30
C THR A 115 2.99 11.56 9.53
N PRO A 116 3.41 12.56 8.74
CA PRO A 116 4.64 12.47 7.95
C PRO A 116 5.91 12.10 8.74
N ASP A 117 6.00 12.52 10.01
CA ASP A 117 7.18 12.33 10.86
C ASP A 117 7.01 11.21 11.91
N SER A 118 5.89 10.47 11.90
CA SER A 118 5.66 9.38 12.87
C SER A 118 6.40 8.12 12.48
N ASP A 119 6.72 7.31 13.49
CA ASP A 119 7.12 5.92 13.31
C ASP A 119 6.01 5.13 12.57
N PRO A 120 6.27 4.60 11.36
CA PRO A 120 5.24 4.00 10.54
C PRO A 120 4.75 2.67 11.13
N TRP A 121 3.54 2.28 10.77
CA TRP A 121 3.04 0.92 10.94
C TRP A 121 3.39 0.11 9.68
N ILE A 122 4.00 -1.05 9.87
CA ILE A 122 4.48 -1.91 8.78
C ILE A 122 3.46 -3.03 8.54
N LEU A 123 2.92 -3.07 7.33
CA LEU A 123 2.07 -4.13 6.80
C LEU A 123 2.95 -5.03 5.92
N ASP A 124 3.17 -6.26 6.38
CA ASP A 124 4.12 -7.21 5.81
C ASP A 124 3.44 -8.58 5.57
N ASN A 125 3.92 -9.34 4.61
CA ASN A 125 3.52 -10.73 4.36
C ASN A 125 4.36 -11.75 5.14
N LEU A 126 5.61 -11.43 5.50
CA LEU A 126 6.46 -12.32 6.31
C LEU A 126 6.02 -12.37 7.79
N ILE A 127 5.61 -11.22 8.33
CA ILE A 127 5.09 -11.07 9.69
C ILE A 127 3.70 -10.45 9.60
N PRO A 128 2.61 -11.22 9.75
CA PRO A 128 1.24 -10.72 9.59
C PRO A 128 0.80 -9.72 10.66
N GLU A 129 1.47 -9.70 11.81
CA GLU A 129 1.20 -8.69 12.85
C GLU A 129 1.70 -7.33 12.39
N ILE A 130 0.82 -6.33 12.38
CA ILE A 130 1.19 -4.95 12.07
C ILE A 130 1.97 -4.39 13.27
N LYS A 131 3.25 -4.06 13.04
CA LYS A 131 4.16 -3.52 14.05
C LYS A 131 4.65 -2.14 13.68
N HIS A 132 5.17 -1.41 14.66
CA HIS A 132 5.88 -0.18 14.37
C HIS A 132 7.19 -0.44 13.63
N GLY A 133 7.61 0.50 12.79
CA GLY A 133 8.86 0.44 12.04
C GLY A 133 10.06 0.30 12.96
N SER A 134 10.07 1.02 14.09
CA SER A 134 11.11 0.90 15.11
C SER A 134 11.21 -0.48 15.76
N GLU A 135 10.13 -1.28 15.75
CA GLU A 135 10.11 -2.64 16.28
C GLU A 135 10.59 -3.68 15.24
N ARG A 136 10.56 -3.32 13.94
CA ARG A 136 11.00 -4.17 12.82
C ARG A 136 12.48 -3.99 12.52
N THR A 137 13.32 -4.28 13.51
CA THR A 137 14.79 -4.21 13.41
C THR A 137 15.39 -5.20 12.39
N ASP A 138 14.57 -6.13 11.89
CA ASP A 138 14.89 -7.05 10.80
C ASP A 138 14.79 -6.41 9.40
N LEU A 139 14.19 -5.23 9.27
CA LEU A 139 14.02 -4.52 8.00
C LEU A 139 14.85 -3.24 7.97
N ILE A 140 15.75 -3.12 6.99
CA ILE A 140 16.52 -1.90 6.76
C ILE A 140 15.96 -1.19 5.51
N PRO A 141 15.34 -0.01 5.64
CA PRO A 141 14.77 0.70 4.49
C PRO A 141 15.87 1.19 3.53
N VAL A 142 15.60 1.07 2.22
CA VAL A 142 16.48 1.58 1.16
C VAL A 142 15.84 2.77 0.46
N TYR A 143 14.60 2.60 0.01
CA TYR A 143 13.76 3.66 -0.52
C TYR A 143 12.27 3.32 -0.34
N SER A 144 11.41 4.31 -0.47
CA SER A 144 9.96 4.15 -0.48
C SER A 144 9.33 5.09 -1.48
N PHE A 145 8.12 4.78 -1.94
CA PHE A 145 7.40 5.59 -2.91
C PHE A 145 5.88 5.42 -2.74
N ASN A 146 5.12 6.34 -3.33
CA ASN A 146 3.67 6.23 -3.49
C ASN A 146 3.31 6.62 -4.93
N ASP A 147 2.06 7.00 -5.22
CA ASP A 147 1.65 7.46 -6.56
C ASP A 147 2.49 8.63 -7.10
N ASP A 148 2.92 9.55 -6.22
CA ASP A 148 3.50 10.83 -6.63
C ASP A 148 5.02 10.84 -6.40
N ASP A 149 5.46 10.51 -5.20
CA ASP A 149 6.76 10.89 -4.67
C ASP A 149 7.61 9.65 -4.36
N LEU A 150 8.93 9.87 -4.33
CA LEU A 150 9.92 8.85 -3.93
C LEU A 150 10.82 9.41 -2.83
N TRP A 151 11.06 8.62 -1.79
CA TRP A 151 11.93 8.95 -0.65
C TRP A 151 13.07 7.94 -0.55
N LEU A 152 14.31 8.44 -0.44
CA LEU A 152 15.49 7.63 -0.15
C LEU A 152 15.69 7.50 1.37
N ALA A 153 16.38 6.44 1.80
CA ALA A 153 16.67 6.22 3.23
C ALA A 153 17.46 7.36 3.90
N ASN A 154 18.19 8.16 3.12
CA ASN A 154 18.90 9.34 3.62
C ASN A 154 18.01 10.58 3.86
N GLY A 155 16.69 10.44 3.74
CA GLY A 155 15.71 11.52 3.90
C GLY A 155 15.47 12.38 2.66
N THR A 156 16.17 12.12 1.55
CA THR A 156 15.95 12.86 0.29
C THR A 156 14.61 12.48 -0.32
N ALA A 157 13.73 13.45 -0.49
CA ALA A 157 12.46 13.30 -1.23
C ALA A 157 12.61 13.81 -2.67
N ARG A 158 12.08 13.06 -3.63
CA ARG A 158 12.01 13.42 -5.05
C ARG A 158 10.55 13.51 -5.45
N LYS A 159 10.06 14.74 -5.64
CA LYS A 159 8.68 14.97 -6.07
C LYS A 159 8.45 14.45 -7.48
N GLY A 160 7.34 13.76 -7.73
CA GLY A 160 7.10 13.10 -9.03
C GLY A 160 8.00 11.88 -9.30
N GLY A 161 8.81 11.49 -8.32
CA GLY A 161 9.83 10.44 -8.46
C GLY A 161 9.26 9.04 -8.62
N ALA A 162 8.01 8.80 -8.26
CA ALA A 162 7.35 7.51 -8.42
C ALA A 162 7.35 7.03 -9.89
N SER A 163 7.20 7.96 -10.83
CA SER A 163 7.24 7.70 -12.27
C SER A 163 8.58 7.11 -12.76
N THR A 164 9.65 7.22 -11.97
CA THR A 164 10.97 6.65 -12.28
C THR A 164 11.08 5.18 -11.91
N VAL A 165 10.16 4.65 -11.09
CA VAL A 165 10.05 3.23 -10.77
C VAL A 165 9.31 2.56 -11.93
N ARG A 166 10.07 1.93 -12.84
CA ARG A 166 9.52 1.36 -14.08
C ARG A 166 8.38 0.36 -13.84
N LEU A 167 8.59 -0.60 -12.94
CA LEU A 167 7.60 -1.65 -12.66
C LEU A 167 6.32 -1.08 -12.05
N TRP A 168 6.44 -0.02 -11.23
CA TRP A 168 5.28 0.69 -10.71
C TRP A 168 4.44 1.31 -11.83
N ARG A 169 5.08 1.99 -12.80
CA ARG A 169 4.36 2.53 -13.96
C ARG A 169 3.65 1.41 -14.73
N ASP A 170 4.33 0.28 -14.94
CA ASP A 170 3.78 -0.85 -15.68
C ASP A 170 2.54 -1.44 -14.95
N VAL A 171 2.52 -1.47 -13.61
CA VAL A 171 1.34 -1.81 -12.79
C VAL A 171 0.20 -0.81 -13.00
N ILE A 172 0.46 0.49 -12.94
CA ILE A 172 -0.56 1.52 -13.15
C ILE A 172 -1.19 1.39 -14.55
N GLU A 173 -0.37 1.14 -15.57
CA GLU A 173 -0.86 0.92 -16.93
C GLU A 173 -1.70 -0.35 -17.07
N LYS A 174 -1.35 -1.44 -16.37
CA LYS A 174 -2.19 -2.65 -16.31
C LYS A 174 -3.53 -2.36 -15.66
N MET A 175 -3.55 -1.67 -14.52
CA MET A 175 -4.79 -1.34 -13.81
C MET A 175 -5.70 -0.40 -14.61
N ASP A 176 -5.14 0.56 -15.37
CA ASP A 176 -5.93 1.41 -16.27
C ASP A 176 -6.62 0.59 -17.37
N ARG A 177 -5.97 -0.45 -17.89
CA ARG A 177 -6.58 -1.38 -18.85
C ARG A 177 -7.67 -2.22 -18.19
N GLU A 178 -7.42 -2.76 -17.00
CA GLU A 178 -8.40 -3.56 -16.24
C GLU A 178 -9.67 -2.77 -15.93
N SER A 179 -9.55 -1.48 -15.63
CA SER A 179 -10.70 -0.61 -15.31
C SER A 179 -11.66 -0.35 -16.49
N LYS A 180 -11.25 -0.68 -17.72
CA LYS A 180 -12.01 -0.46 -18.95
C LYS A 180 -12.72 -1.71 -19.46
N LEU A 181 -12.53 -2.84 -18.80
CA LEU A 181 -13.21 -4.11 -19.08
C LEU A 181 -14.59 -4.14 -18.42
#